data_AF-A0A969JW66-F1
#
_entry.id   AF-A0A969JW66-F1
#
_cell.length_a   1.000
_cell.length_b   1.000
_cell.length_c   1.000
_cell.angle_alpha   90.00
_cell.angle_beta   90.00
_cell.angle_gamma   90.00
#
_symmetry.space_group_name_H-M   'P 1'
#
loop_
_entity.id
_entity.type
_entity.pdbx_description
1 polymer ?
#
loop_
_entity_poly.entity_id
_entity_poly.type
_entity_poly.pdbx_seq_one_letter_code
_entity_poly.pdbx_strand_id
1 'polypeptide(L)'
;MAEPTRDELRVQSSEDRKSRSDTKNDTKSNLILSALELFAENGIDAVSMRTINNAAGTRNASAVHYHFGNKLGIIEAIIQFIREELDTYRMDAVVNLERRAANGDNPSCREILWAVFTPYYRLYCHPEFGKSALKFLARLQIDMSPDIQAVLNKEPQKLALRSTHAGARATCAGNRHPPLCGICISGT
;
A
#
# COMPACT_ATOMS: atom_id res chain seq x y z
N MET A 1 35.79 -40.30 14.59
CA MET A 1 34.73 -39.41 14.08
C MET A 1 33.87 -39.06 15.28
N ALA A 2 33.93 -37.83 15.78
CA ALA A 2 33.13 -37.40 16.92
C ALA A 2 31.68 -37.19 16.45
N GLU A 3 30.72 -37.88 17.07
CA GLU A 3 29.30 -37.62 16.85
C GLU A 3 28.95 -36.24 17.43
N PRO A 4 28.25 -35.37 16.67
CA PRO A 4 27.86 -34.05 17.14
C PRO A 4 26.90 -34.18 18.33
N THR A 5 27.08 -33.30 19.32
CA THR A 5 26.30 -33.30 20.55
C THR A 5 24.85 -32.85 20.32
N ARG A 6 23.91 -33.24 21.20
CA ARG A 6 22.48 -32.91 21.07
C ARG A 6 22.20 -31.40 21.01
N ASP A 7 23.03 -30.56 21.62
CA ASP A 7 22.92 -29.10 21.52
C ASP A 7 23.41 -28.56 20.17
N GLU A 8 24.45 -29.15 19.58
CA GLU A 8 24.93 -28.78 18.24
C GLU A 8 23.91 -29.14 17.15
N LEU A 9 23.24 -30.30 17.27
CA LEU A 9 22.11 -30.68 16.41
C LEU A 9 20.91 -29.71 16.55
N ARG A 10 20.68 -29.17 17.76
CA ARG A 10 19.58 -28.23 18.02
C ARG A 10 19.86 -26.86 17.41
N VAL A 11 21.08 -26.36 17.52
CA VAL A 11 21.52 -25.06 16.96
C VAL A 11 21.52 -25.11 15.42
N GLN A 12 22.07 -26.16 14.80
CA GLN A 12 22.03 -26.35 13.34
C GLN A 12 20.60 -26.38 12.80
N SER A 13 19.69 -27.05 13.50
CA SER A 13 18.28 -27.13 13.09
C SER A 13 17.53 -25.79 13.13
N SER A 14 17.98 -24.84 13.97
CA SER A 14 17.42 -23.49 14.03
C SER A 14 18.01 -22.55 12.98
N GLU A 15 19.30 -22.69 12.67
CA GLU A 15 19.98 -21.90 11.65
C GLU A 15 19.51 -22.27 10.23
N ASP A 16 19.32 -23.56 9.97
CA ASP A 16 18.77 -24.05 8.69
C ASP A 16 17.32 -23.59 8.46
N ARG A 17 16.51 -23.51 9.52
CA ARG A 17 15.13 -22.98 9.43
C ARG A 17 15.14 -21.48 9.12
N LYS A 18 16.04 -20.72 9.75
CA LYS A 18 16.18 -19.28 9.52
C LYS A 18 16.68 -18.95 8.11
N SER A 19 17.71 -19.66 7.65
CA SER A 19 18.22 -19.54 6.27
C SER A 19 17.15 -19.82 5.21
N ARG A 20 16.33 -20.87 5.42
CA ARG A 20 15.21 -21.17 4.52
C ARG A 20 14.07 -20.14 4.57
N SER A 21 13.78 -19.55 5.75
CA SER A 21 12.78 -18.49 5.83
C SER A 21 13.24 -17.19 5.17
N ASP A 22 14.51 -16.85 5.32
CA ASP A 22 15.10 -15.64 4.74
C ASP A 22 15.11 -15.73 3.21
N THR A 23 15.55 -16.87 2.66
CA THR A 23 15.51 -17.13 1.20
C THR A 23 14.08 -17.09 0.63
N LYS A 24 13.09 -17.56 1.41
CA LYS A 24 11.67 -17.55 1.01
C LYS A 24 11.10 -16.13 1.01
N ASN A 25 11.50 -15.30 1.97
CA ASN A 25 11.14 -13.88 2.01
C ASN A 25 11.76 -13.12 0.84
N ASP A 26 13.04 -13.34 0.52
CA ASP A 26 13.71 -12.69 -0.61
C ASP A 26 13.05 -13.03 -1.95
N THR A 27 12.67 -14.30 -2.12
CA THR A 27 11.94 -14.74 -3.32
C THR A 27 10.58 -14.04 -3.44
N LYS A 28 9.84 -13.91 -2.33
CA LYS A 28 8.54 -13.22 -2.30
C LYS A 28 8.70 -11.73 -2.64
N SER A 29 9.70 -11.06 -2.06
CA SER A 29 9.99 -9.65 -2.32
C SER A 29 10.36 -9.40 -3.78
N ASN A 30 11.23 -10.23 -4.35
CA ASN A 30 11.63 -10.12 -5.76
C ASN A 30 10.43 -10.29 -6.71
N LEU A 31 9.51 -11.20 -6.39
CA LEU A 31 8.27 -11.39 -7.15
C LEU A 31 7.36 -10.16 -7.08
N ILE A 32 7.19 -9.59 -5.88
CA ILE A 32 6.38 -8.38 -5.68
C ILE A 32 6.95 -7.21 -6.48
N LEU A 33 8.25 -6.96 -6.38
CA LEU A 33 8.91 -5.84 -7.07
C LEU A 33 8.86 -6.00 -8.60
N SER A 34 9.13 -7.21 -9.11
CA SER A 34 9.05 -7.51 -10.54
C SER A 34 7.63 -7.35 -11.08
N ALA A 35 6.63 -7.87 -10.35
CA ALA A 35 5.23 -7.74 -10.73
C ALA A 35 4.77 -6.27 -10.68
N LEU A 36 5.20 -5.53 -9.67
CA LEU A 36 4.91 -4.11 -9.52
C LEU A 36 5.40 -3.32 -10.74
N GLU A 37 6.65 -3.49 -11.13
CA GLU A 37 7.21 -2.83 -12.30
C GLU A 37 6.46 -3.20 -13.58
N LEU A 38 6.19 -4.49 -13.79
CA LEU A 38 5.48 -4.95 -14.98
C LEU A 38 4.05 -4.38 -15.06
N PHE A 39 3.30 -4.39 -13.97
CA PHE A 39 1.95 -3.81 -13.94
C PHE A 39 1.97 -2.29 -14.08
N ALA A 40 2.94 -1.62 -13.45
CA ALA A 40 3.15 -0.19 -13.57
C ALA A 40 3.43 0.22 -15.02
N GLU A 41 4.19 -0.57 -15.78
CA GLU A 41 4.54 -0.25 -17.17
C GLU A 41 3.48 -0.70 -18.18
N ASN A 42 2.99 -1.93 -18.08
CA ASN A 42 2.19 -2.56 -19.13
C ASN A 42 0.69 -2.65 -18.82
N GLY A 43 0.32 -2.46 -17.56
CA GLY A 43 -1.06 -2.51 -17.10
C GLY A 43 -1.38 -3.89 -16.55
N ILE A 44 -2.50 -4.01 -15.84
CA ILE A 44 -2.83 -5.28 -15.20
C ILE A 44 -3.10 -6.31 -16.27
N ASP A 45 -4.02 -6.06 -17.20
CA ASP A 45 -4.48 -7.03 -18.19
C ASP A 45 -3.38 -7.59 -19.10
N ALA A 46 -2.42 -6.75 -19.50
CA ALA A 46 -1.34 -7.15 -20.41
C ALA A 46 -0.28 -8.08 -19.77
N VAL A 47 -0.25 -8.19 -18.43
CA VAL A 47 0.78 -8.95 -17.72
C VAL A 47 0.24 -10.32 -17.28
N SER A 48 0.95 -11.37 -17.68
CA SER A 48 0.65 -12.76 -17.30
C SER A 48 1.48 -13.21 -16.09
N MET A 49 0.98 -14.22 -15.36
CA MET A 49 1.74 -14.86 -14.27
C MET A 49 3.10 -15.39 -14.75
N ARG A 50 3.16 -15.93 -15.97
CA ARG A 50 4.40 -16.43 -16.57
C ARG A 50 5.41 -15.30 -16.82
N THR A 51 4.93 -14.14 -17.28
CA THR A 51 5.78 -12.95 -17.48
C THR A 51 6.42 -12.52 -16.17
N ILE A 52 5.65 -12.50 -15.08
CA ILE A 52 6.14 -12.17 -13.73
C ILE A 52 7.20 -13.17 -13.28
N ASN A 53 6.94 -14.47 -13.42
CA ASN A 53 7.88 -15.53 -12.99
C ASN A 53 9.24 -15.40 -13.70
N ASN A 54 9.20 -15.13 -15.01
CA ASN A 54 10.38 -14.95 -15.84
C ASN A 54 11.16 -13.70 -15.42
N ALA A 55 10.48 -12.58 -15.20
CA ALA A 55 11.10 -11.32 -14.78
C ALA A 55 11.76 -11.43 -13.40
N ALA A 56 11.11 -12.14 -12.46
CA ALA A 56 11.65 -12.38 -11.12
C ALA A 56 12.80 -13.41 -11.07
N GLY A 57 13.21 -13.98 -12.22
CA GLY A 57 14.29 -14.97 -12.29
C GLY A 57 13.97 -16.31 -11.62
N THR A 58 12.71 -16.55 -11.26
CA THR A 58 12.29 -17.76 -10.55
C THR A 58 12.19 -18.95 -11.51
N ARG A 59 13.03 -19.98 -11.30
CA ARG A 59 12.93 -21.25 -12.05
C ARG A 59 11.75 -22.11 -11.62
N ASN A 60 11.12 -21.78 -10.50
CA ASN A 60 10.02 -22.54 -9.90
C ASN A 60 8.70 -21.77 -10.04
N ALA A 61 7.98 -21.99 -11.14
CA ALA A 61 6.66 -21.39 -11.37
C ALA A 61 5.63 -21.74 -10.27
N SER A 62 5.82 -22.88 -9.58
CA SER A 62 4.94 -23.30 -8.49
C SER A 62 5.10 -22.41 -7.24
N ALA A 63 6.24 -21.74 -7.06
CA ALA A 63 6.44 -20.84 -5.92
C ALA A 63 5.43 -19.69 -5.98
N VAL A 64 5.19 -19.13 -7.16
CA VAL A 64 4.30 -17.96 -7.33
C VAL A 64 2.84 -18.35 -7.11
N HIS A 65 2.41 -19.49 -7.65
CA HIS A 65 1.09 -20.05 -7.37
C HIS A 65 0.92 -20.42 -5.89
N TYR A 66 1.97 -20.90 -5.21
CA TYR A 66 1.89 -21.19 -3.78
C TYR A 66 1.81 -19.92 -2.93
N HIS A 67 2.58 -18.88 -3.26
CA HIS A 67 2.66 -17.65 -2.48
C HIS A 67 1.47 -16.72 -2.67
N PHE A 68 0.92 -16.69 -3.88
CA PHE A 68 -0.10 -15.70 -4.27
C PHE A 68 -1.37 -16.33 -4.84
N GLY A 69 -1.36 -17.61 -5.21
CA GLY A 69 -2.48 -18.28 -5.84
C GLY A 69 -2.67 -17.84 -7.29
N ASN A 70 -3.17 -16.62 -7.49
CA ASN A 70 -3.55 -16.07 -8.78
C ASN A 70 -3.08 -14.60 -8.91
N LYS A 71 -3.42 -13.99 -10.05
CA LYS A 71 -3.06 -12.59 -10.37
C LYS A 71 -3.62 -11.59 -9.35
N LEU A 72 -4.84 -11.80 -8.86
CA LEU A 72 -5.45 -10.95 -7.83
C LEU A 72 -4.69 -11.05 -6.51
N GLY A 73 -4.21 -12.23 -6.13
CA GLY A 73 -3.39 -12.39 -4.92
C GLY A 73 -2.04 -11.69 -5.01
N ILE A 74 -1.45 -11.57 -6.21
CA ILE A 74 -0.25 -10.74 -6.42
C ILE A 74 -0.61 -9.26 -6.26
N ILE A 75 -1.71 -8.80 -6.86
CA ILE A 75 -2.18 -7.41 -6.75
C ILE A 75 -2.42 -7.04 -5.29
N GLU A 76 -3.09 -7.92 -4.53
CA GLU A 76 -3.31 -7.76 -3.09
C GLU A 76 -1.98 -7.67 -2.32
N ALA A 77 -1.00 -8.51 -2.64
CA ALA A 77 0.32 -8.46 -2.02
C ALA A 77 1.10 -7.18 -2.35
N ILE A 78 1.01 -6.66 -3.58
CA ILE A 78 1.63 -5.38 -3.97
C ILE A 78 0.95 -4.23 -3.23
N ILE A 79 -0.38 -4.21 -3.17
CA ILE A 79 -1.13 -3.18 -2.44
C ILE A 79 -0.73 -3.20 -0.95
N GLN A 80 -0.63 -4.38 -0.35
CA GLN A 80 -0.20 -4.53 1.04
C GLN A 80 1.23 -4.02 1.24
N PHE A 81 2.17 -4.40 0.36
CA PHE A 81 3.54 -3.91 0.38
C PHE A 81 3.60 -2.38 0.31
N ILE A 82 2.89 -1.75 -0.62
CA ILE A 82 2.86 -0.30 -0.75
C ILE A 82 2.22 0.36 0.48
N ARG A 83 1.19 -0.25 1.07
CA ARG A 83 0.58 0.24 2.32
C ARG A 83 1.56 0.20 3.48
N GLU A 84 2.30 -0.89 3.65
CA GLU A 84 3.31 -1.01 4.71
C GLU A 84 4.42 0.04 4.55
N GLU A 85 4.85 0.31 3.31
CA GLU A 85 5.78 1.41 3.01
C GLU A 85 5.17 2.77 3.33
N LEU A 86 3.94 3.05 2.87
CA LEU A 86 3.24 4.30 3.18
C LEU A 86 2.97 4.47 4.67
N ASP A 87 2.70 3.40 5.41
CA ASP A 87 2.49 3.42 6.85
C ASP A 87 3.82 3.65 7.59
N THR A 88 4.94 3.12 7.08
CA THR A 88 6.28 3.46 7.56
C THR A 88 6.56 4.96 7.38
N TYR A 89 6.05 5.56 6.30
CA TYR A 89 6.13 7.00 6.05
C TYR A 89 4.97 7.81 6.60
N ARG A 90 3.90 7.19 7.14
CA ARG A 90 2.81 7.87 7.85
C ARG A 90 3.46 8.47 9.06
N MET A 91 3.95 9.68 8.85
CA MET A 91 4.52 10.50 9.86
C MET A 91 3.51 10.56 11.00
N ASP A 92 4.02 10.60 12.22
CA ASP A 92 3.29 11.04 13.41
C ASP A 92 2.42 12.28 13.12
N ALA A 93 2.72 13.07 12.08
CA ALA A 93 1.91 14.15 11.54
C ALA A 93 0.40 13.83 11.43
N VAL A 94 -0.04 12.76 10.75
CA VAL A 94 -1.50 12.51 10.60
C VAL A 94 -2.12 12.18 11.96
N VAL A 95 -1.47 11.29 12.72
CA VAL A 95 -1.91 10.89 14.07
C VAL A 95 -1.91 12.08 15.04
N ASN A 96 -0.94 12.97 14.91
CA ASN A 96 -0.79 14.18 15.71
C ASN A 96 -1.86 15.21 15.32
N LEU A 97 -2.15 15.39 14.03
CA LEU A 97 -3.24 16.24 13.58
C LEU A 97 -4.59 15.72 14.06
N GLU A 98 -4.84 14.42 13.99
CA GLU A 98 -6.05 13.79 14.53
C GLU A 98 -6.18 14.00 16.04
N ARG A 99 -5.09 13.80 16.79
CA ARG A 99 -5.04 14.05 18.24
C ARG A 99 -5.30 15.51 18.60
N ARG A 100 -4.66 16.45 17.88
CA ARG A 100 -4.86 17.90 18.06
C ARG A 100 -6.31 18.29 17.77
N ALA A 101 -6.86 17.80 16.67
CA ALA A 101 -8.25 18.04 16.29
C ALA A 101 -9.24 17.50 17.33
N ALA A 102 -8.98 16.32 17.89
CA ALA A 102 -9.79 15.75 18.98
C ALA A 102 -9.78 16.61 20.25
N ASN A 103 -8.73 17.42 20.45
CA ASN A 103 -8.58 18.35 21.57
C ASN A 103 -9.08 19.78 21.25
N GLY A 104 -9.80 19.97 20.13
CA GLY A 104 -10.41 21.25 19.77
C GLY A 104 -9.54 22.19 18.94
N ASP A 105 -8.36 21.74 18.49
CA ASP A 105 -7.58 22.47 17.49
C ASP A 105 -8.21 22.33 16.10
N ASN A 106 -7.99 23.30 15.21
CA ASN A 106 -8.47 23.26 13.83
C ASN A 106 -7.30 23.32 12.85
N PRO A 107 -6.73 22.17 12.45
CA PRO A 107 -5.63 22.11 11.50
C PRO A 107 -5.94 22.86 10.20
N SER A 108 -4.98 23.66 9.74
CA SER A 108 -5.09 24.34 8.46
C SER A 108 -5.12 23.35 7.29
N CYS A 109 -5.72 23.75 6.16
CA CYS A 109 -5.67 22.95 4.93
C CYS A 109 -4.23 22.59 4.53
N ARG A 110 -3.27 23.49 4.77
CA ARG A 110 -1.85 23.26 4.49
C ARG A 110 -1.29 22.10 5.33
N GLU A 111 -1.58 22.07 6.62
CA GLU A 111 -1.14 21.00 7.52
C GLU A 111 -1.73 19.65 7.09
N ILE A 112 -3.03 19.63 6.77
CA ILE A 112 -3.72 18.42 6.31
C ILE A 112 -3.10 17.90 5.01
N LEU A 113 -2.94 18.77 4.01
CA LEU A 113 -2.33 18.40 2.74
C LEU A 113 -0.90 17.88 2.94
N TRP A 114 -0.10 18.55 3.77
CA TRP A 114 1.27 18.11 4.03
C TRP A 114 1.30 16.73 4.69
N ALA A 115 0.47 16.50 5.70
CA ALA A 115 0.40 15.21 6.40
C ALA A 115 -0.08 14.08 5.48
N VAL A 116 -1.02 14.36 4.58
CA VAL A 116 -1.57 13.38 3.63
C VAL A 116 -0.61 13.06 2.49
N PHE A 117 0.06 14.06 1.92
CA PHE A 117 0.88 13.89 0.71
C PHE A 117 2.35 13.57 0.97
N THR A 118 2.89 13.89 2.16
CA THR A 118 4.29 13.57 2.51
C THR A 118 4.62 12.07 2.36
N PRO A 119 3.78 11.12 2.81
CA PRO A 119 4.06 9.68 2.63
C PRO A 119 4.21 9.30 1.16
N TYR A 120 3.37 9.84 0.28
CA TYR A 120 3.45 9.60 -1.16
C TYR A 120 4.69 10.24 -1.79
N TYR A 121 5.09 11.43 -1.35
CA TYR A 121 6.34 12.05 -1.79
C TYR A 121 7.56 11.21 -1.37
N ARG A 122 7.57 10.69 -0.13
CA ARG A 122 8.64 9.80 0.35
C ARG A 122 8.68 8.49 -0.42
N LEU A 123 7.51 7.90 -0.67
CA LEU A 123 7.38 6.73 -1.52
C LEU A 123 7.94 7.01 -2.93
N TYR A 124 7.60 8.13 -3.55
CA TYR A 124 8.13 8.54 -4.86
C TYR A 124 9.65 8.58 -4.89
N CYS A 125 10.26 9.08 -3.82
CA CYS A 125 11.70 9.20 -3.69
C CYS A 125 12.42 7.85 -3.45
N HIS A 126 11.71 6.75 -3.20
CA HIS A 126 12.34 5.44 -3.03
C HIS A 126 12.99 5.01 -4.37
N PRO A 127 14.31 4.75 -4.40
CA PRO A 127 15.05 4.60 -5.65
C PRO A 127 14.66 3.36 -6.45
N GLU A 128 14.33 2.26 -5.76
CA GLU A 128 14.09 0.97 -6.42
C GLU A 128 12.69 0.84 -7.01
N PHE A 129 11.65 1.27 -6.29
CA PHE A 129 10.27 0.98 -6.67
C PHE A 129 9.32 2.18 -6.58
N GLY A 130 9.77 3.34 -6.12
CA GLY A 130 8.89 4.46 -5.79
C GLY A 130 8.04 4.96 -6.96
N LYS A 131 8.66 5.10 -8.13
CA LYS A 131 7.98 5.49 -9.38
C LYS A 131 6.97 4.43 -9.82
N SER A 132 7.38 3.16 -9.81
CA SER A 132 6.52 2.04 -10.20
C SER A 132 5.33 1.89 -9.25
N ALA A 133 5.55 2.04 -7.94
CA ALA A 133 4.51 2.03 -6.90
C ALA A 133 3.44 3.08 -7.16
N LEU A 134 3.82 4.35 -7.37
CA LEU A 134 2.86 5.42 -7.61
C LEU A 134 2.16 5.28 -8.96
N LYS A 135 2.88 4.86 -10.01
CA LYS A 135 2.28 4.61 -11.33
C LYS A 135 1.26 3.47 -11.27
N PHE A 136 1.57 2.41 -10.53
CA PHE A 136 0.66 1.29 -10.27
C PHE A 136 -0.59 1.75 -9.50
N LEU A 137 -0.43 2.50 -8.41
CA LEU A 137 -1.57 3.06 -7.66
C LEU A 137 -2.46 3.95 -8.54
N ALA A 138 -1.87 4.81 -9.37
CA ALA A 138 -2.61 5.67 -10.29
C ALA A 138 -3.41 4.85 -11.33
N ARG A 139 -2.82 3.76 -11.83
CA ARG A 139 -3.50 2.85 -12.78
C ARG A 139 -4.66 2.10 -12.16
N LEU A 140 -4.54 1.67 -10.90
CA LEU A 140 -5.65 1.01 -10.19
C LEU A 140 -6.90 1.91 -10.08
N GLN A 141 -6.74 3.23 -10.07
CA GLN A 141 -7.89 4.15 -10.07
C GLN A 141 -8.60 4.23 -11.43
N ILE A 142 -7.91 3.86 -12.51
CA ILE A 142 -8.46 3.83 -13.87
C ILE A 142 -9.06 2.44 -14.12
N ASP A 143 -8.35 1.39 -13.74
CA ASP A 143 -8.77 -0.01 -13.82
C ASP A 143 -9.68 -0.39 -12.64
N MET A 144 -10.87 0.19 -12.60
CA MET A 144 -11.88 -0.03 -11.55
C MET A 144 -12.75 -1.27 -11.83
N SER A 145 -12.13 -2.40 -12.21
CA SER A 145 -12.87 -3.66 -12.37
C SER A 145 -13.48 -4.10 -11.02
N PRO A 146 -14.61 -4.84 -11.00
CA PRO A 146 -15.25 -5.26 -9.76
C PRO A 146 -14.31 -6.03 -8.82
N ASP A 147 -13.43 -6.85 -9.39
CA ASP A 147 -12.46 -7.64 -8.63
C ASP A 147 -11.39 -6.76 -7.97
N ILE A 148 -10.87 -5.75 -8.70
CA ILE A 148 -9.90 -4.80 -8.18
C ILE A 148 -10.55 -3.93 -7.10
N GLN A 149 -11.78 -3.46 -7.32
CA GLN A 149 -12.55 -2.73 -6.31
C GLN A 149 -12.73 -3.56 -5.04
N ALA A 150 -13.05 -4.85 -5.16
CA ALA A 150 -13.18 -5.73 -4.00
C ALA A 150 -11.88 -5.81 -3.21
N VAL A 151 -10.73 -5.96 -3.87
CA VAL A 151 -9.41 -5.96 -3.20
C VAL A 151 -9.13 -4.62 -2.52
N LEU A 152 -9.40 -3.49 -3.18
CA LEU A 152 -9.20 -2.16 -2.58
C LEU A 152 -10.11 -1.90 -1.38
N ASN A 153 -11.33 -2.45 -1.39
CA ASN A 153 -12.34 -2.29 -0.36
C ASN A 153 -12.18 -3.22 0.85
N LYS A 154 -11.42 -4.33 0.73
CA LYS A 154 -11.19 -5.30 1.84
C LYS A 154 -10.64 -4.63 3.09
N GLU A 155 -9.83 -3.60 2.92
CA GLU A 155 -9.38 -2.76 4.01
C GLU A 155 -9.58 -1.30 3.61
N PRO A 156 -10.60 -0.61 4.15
CA PRO A 156 -10.78 0.81 3.87
C PRO A 156 -9.46 1.48 4.24
N GLN A 157 -8.90 2.28 3.32
CA GLN A 157 -7.75 3.11 3.64
C GLN A 157 -8.03 3.76 4.99
N LYS A 158 -7.25 3.44 6.02
CA LYS A 158 -7.30 4.12 7.34
C LYS A 158 -6.94 5.61 7.23
N LEU A 159 -6.85 6.13 6.01
CA LEU A 159 -7.11 7.52 5.68
C LEU A 159 -8.62 7.80 5.58
N ALA A 160 -9.44 7.18 6.42
CA ALA A 160 -10.63 7.84 6.93
C ALA A 160 -10.15 9.00 7.81
N LEU A 161 -9.66 10.05 7.15
CA LEU A 161 -10.00 11.40 7.55
C LEU A 161 -11.51 11.32 7.84
N ARG A 162 -11.88 11.18 9.12
CA ARG A 162 -13.27 11.25 9.62
C ARG A 162 -13.77 12.70 9.45
N SER A 163 -13.67 13.22 8.24
CA SER A 163 -13.93 14.60 7.87
C SER A 163 -14.89 14.68 6.67
N THR A 164 -15.81 13.74 6.54
CA THR A 164 -17.02 13.96 5.73
C THR A 164 -18.16 14.60 6.50
N HIS A 165 -18.12 14.70 7.84
CA HIS A 165 -19.19 15.37 8.62
C HIS A 165 -18.76 16.48 9.60
N ALA A 166 -17.47 16.63 9.94
CA ALA A 166 -17.02 17.70 10.85
C ALA A 166 -16.54 18.97 10.12
N GLY A 167 -16.05 18.86 8.88
CA GLY A 167 -15.49 20.00 8.13
C GLY A 167 -16.51 20.94 7.48
N ALA A 168 -17.76 20.49 7.30
CA ALA A 168 -18.80 21.25 6.60
C ALA A 168 -19.44 22.38 7.43
N ARG A 169 -19.16 22.49 8.73
CA ARG A 169 -19.67 23.59 9.57
C ARG A 169 -18.70 24.76 9.71
N ALA A 170 -17.40 24.56 9.49
CA ALA A 170 -16.40 25.58 9.77
C ALA A 170 -16.12 26.56 8.61
N THR A 171 -16.50 26.23 7.37
CA THR A 171 -16.17 27.06 6.18
C THR A 171 -17.26 28.06 5.78
N CYS A 172 -18.46 27.99 6.35
CA CYS A 172 -19.59 28.86 5.97
C CYS A 172 -19.79 30.09 6.86
N ALA A 173 -19.03 30.26 7.94
CA ALA A 173 -19.22 31.38 8.87
C ALA A 173 -18.51 32.70 8.46
N GLY A 174 -17.72 32.68 7.37
CA GLY A 174 -16.77 33.79 7.11
C GLY A 174 -16.81 34.46 5.74
N ASN A 175 -17.48 33.93 4.71
CA ASN A 175 -17.35 34.47 3.35
C ASN A 175 -18.68 34.93 2.75
N ARG A 176 -18.78 36.24 2.56
CA ARG A 176 -19.85 36.97 1.86
C ARG A 176 -19.73 36.79 0.33
N HIS A 177 -19.74 35.55 -0.15
CA HIS A 177 -19.83 35.26 -1.58
C HIS A 177 -21.01 34.32 -1.88
N PRO A 178 -21.79 34.59 -2.94
CA PRO A 178 -22.95 33.77 -3.28
C PRO A 178 -22.52 32.36 -3.70
N PRO A 179 -23.28 31.31 -3.32
CA PRO A 179 -22.86 29.93 -3.49
C PRO A 179 -23.02 29.46 -4.94
N LEU A 180 -21.90 29.05 -5.56
CA LEU A 180 -21.90 28.16 -6.73
C LEU A 180 -21.86 26.68 -6.30
N CYS A 181 -22.63 26.31 -5.26
CA CYS A 181 -22.71 24.93 -4.78
C CYS A 181 -24.17 24.46 -4.82
N GLY A 182 -24.50 23.61 -5.80
CA GLY A 182 -25.83 23.10 -6.08
C GLY A 182 -26.33 22.02 -5.10
N ILE A 183 -26.12 22.18 -3.80
CA ILE A 183 -26.50 21.18 -2.78
C ILE A 183 -27.66 21.70 -1.86
N CYS A 184 -28.25 22.86 -2.15
CA CYS A 184 -29.33 23.44 -1.32
C CYS A 184 -30.71 23.50 -2.01
N ILE A 185 -31.07 22.55 -2.87
CA ILE A 185 -32.42 22.47 -3.45
C ILE A 185 -33.02 21.08 -3.23
N SER A 186 -33.46 20.78 -2.00
CA SER A 186 -34.54 19.82 -1.69
C SER A 186 -34.71 19.72 -0.18
N GLY A 187 -35.80 20.28 0.35
CA GLY A 187 -36.19 20.14 1.75
C GLY A 187 -36.97 21.32 2.28
N THR A 188 -38.12 21.61 1.66
CA THR A 188 -39.28 22.23 2.33
C THR A 188 -39.81 21.33 3.43
#